data_AF-A0A8K0JCC5-F1
#
_entry.id   AF-A0A8K0JCC5-F1
#
_cell.length_a   1.000
_cell.length_b   1.000
_cell.length_c   1.000
_cell.angle_alpha   90.00
_cell.angle_beta   90.00
_cell.angle_gamma   90.00
#
_symmetry.space_group_name_H-M   'P 1'
#
loop_
_entity.id
_entity.type
_entity.pdbx_description
1 polymer ?
#
loop_
_entity_poly.entity_id
_entity_poly.type
_entity_poly.pdbx_seq_one_letter_code
_entity_poly.pdbx_strand_id
1 'polypeptide(L)' 'MNNFAWMRKIGATNEAVAVLNDQPNLFVNFLLVLAGLGGQCLLIWYIHFATLKPEQARRKNDGKKSAVNTAKAGPRRK' A
#
# COMPACT_ATOMS: atom_id res chain seq x y z
N MET A 1 -13.53 6.72 -30.32
CA MET A 1 -12.27 6.00 -30.00
C MET A 1 -12.58 5.04 -28.87
N ASN A 2 -12.28 3.74 -29.00
CA ASN A 2 -12.71 2.72 -28.04
C ASN A 2 -11.60 2.42 -27.02
N ASN A 3 -11.16 3.45 -26.30
CA ASN A 3 -9.96 3.44 -25.46
C ASN A 3 -10.07 2.46 -24.29
N PHE A 4 -11.29 2.19 -23.82
CA PHE A 4 -11.54 1.38 -22.63
C PHE A 4 -12.14 0.00 -22.92
N ALA A 5 -12.19 -0.44 -24.19
CA ALA A 5 -12.76 -1.75 -24.58
C ALA A 5 -12.10 -2.94 -23.86
N TRP A 6 -10.80 -2.83 -23.56
CA TRP A 6 -10.04 -3.85 -22.86
C TRP A 6 -10.51 -4.04 -21.41
N MET A 7 -11.18 -3.05 -20.81
CA MET A 7 -11.71 -3.16 -19.44
C MET A 7 -12.81 -4.22 -19.33
N ARG A 8 -13.43 -4.61 -20.44
CA ARG A 8 -14.34 -5.77 -20.48
C ARG A 8 -13.64 -7.08 -20.14
N LYS A 9 -12.34 -7.22 -20.44
CA LYS A 9 -11.54 -8.41 -20.12
C LYS A 9 -11.27 -8.56 -18.63
N ILE A 10 -11.32 -7.46 -17.88
CA ILE A 10 -11.17 -7.43 -16.42
C ILE A 10 -12.51 -7.32 -15.69
N GLY A 11 -13.63 -7.51 -16.40
CA GLY A 11 -14.97 -7.60 -15.81
C GLY A 11 -15.81 -6.31 -15.84
N ALA A 12 -15.40 -5.27 -16.55
CA ALA A 12 -16.22 -4.06 -16.69
C ALA A 12 -17.47 -4.33 -17.56
N THR A 13 -18.62 -3.80 -17.14
CA THR A 13 -19.87 -3.89 -17.91
C THR A 13 -19.83 -3.03 -19.17
N ASN A 14 -20.73 -3.30 -20.11
CA ASN A 14 -20.81 -2.52 -21.35
C ASN A 14 -21.19 -1.06 -21.08
N GLU A 15 -22.05 -0.81 -20.09
CA GLU A 15 -22.45 0.53 -19.69
C GLU A 15 -21.26 1.28 -19.08
N ALA A 16 -20.49 0.63 -18.20
CA ALA A 16 -19.31 1.24 -17.60
C ALA A 16 -18.28 1.65 -18.67
N VAL A 17 -18.03 0.77 -19.64
CA VAL A 17 -17.11 1.05 -20.76
C VAL A 17 -17.64 2.16 -21.67
N ALA A 18 -18.95 2.23 -21.90
CA ALA A 18 -19.56 3.32 -22.65
C ALA A 18 -19.39 4.67 -21.94
N VAL A 19 -19.68 4.74 -20.64
CA VAL A 19 -19.50 5.96 -19.82
C VAL A 19 -18.03 6.39 -19.78
N LEU A 20 -17.10 5.45 -19.63
CA LEU A 20 -15.66 5.75 -19.63
C LEU A 20 -15.18 6.28 -20.98
N ASN A 21 -15.67 5.72 -22.08
CA ASN A 21 -15.35 6.22 -23.42
C ASN A 21 -15.99 7.58 -23.72
N ASP A 22 -17.18 7.84 -23.18
CA ASP A 22 -17.89 9.13 -23.30
C ASP A 22 -17.18 10.22 -22.46
N GLN A 23 -16.66 9.84 -21.30
CA GLN A 23 -16.04 10.76 -20.34
C GLN A 23 -14.65 10.27 -19.91
N PRO A 24 -13.66 10.29 -20.81
CA PRO A 24 -12.31 9.79 -20.51
C PRO A 24 -11.65 10.53 -19.34
N ASN A 25 -11.94 11.82 -19.16
CA ASN A 25 -11.43 12.62 -18.06
C ASN A 25 -11.92 12.13 -16.69
N LEU A 26 -13.12 11.55 -16.60
CA LEU A 26 -13.66 11.03 -15.33
C LEU A 26 -12.76 9.90 -14.80
N PHE A 27 -12.34 8.99 -15.69
CA PHE A 27 -11.46 7.89 -15.34
C PHE A 27 -10.08 8.37 -14.89
N VAL A 28 -9.48 9.29 -15.65
CA VAL A 28 -8.15 9.82 -15.38
C VAL A 28 -8.15 10.57 -14.05
N ASN A 29 -9.16 11.42 -13.80
CA ASN A 29 -9.30 12.14 -12.54
C ASN A 29 -9.47 11.18 -11.35
N PHE A 30 -10.27 10.13 -11.52
CA PHE A 30 -10.45 9.13 -10.47
C PHE A 30 -9.11 8.43 -10.12
N LEU A 31 -8.36 7.99 -11.13
CA LEU A 31 -7.03 7.40 -10.92
C LEU A 31 -6.05 8.38 -10.29
N LEU A 32 -6.08 9.66 -10.69
CA LEU A 32 -5.23 10.70 -10.13
C LEU A 32 -5.53 10.93 -8.64
N VAL A 33 -6.81 10.95 -8.26
CA VAL A 33 -7.22 11.06 -6.85
C VAL A 33 -6.75 9.86 -6.06
N LEU A 34 -6.91 8.63 -6.57
CA LEU A 34 -6.42 7.41 -5.91
C LEU A 34 -4.89 7.43 -5.73
N ALA A 35 -4.15 7.84 -6.76
CA ALA A 35 -2.70 7.98 -6.71
C ALA A 35 -2.28 9.07 -5.70
N GLY A 36 -2.97 10.21 -5.69
CA GLY A 36 -2.75 11.30 -4.75
C GLY A 36 -3.01 10.88 -3.30
N LEU A 37 -4.10 10.17 -3.04
CA LEU A 37 -4.43 9.64 -1.71
C LEU A 37 -3.41 8.59 -1.26
N GLY A 38 -3.02 7.68 -2.15
CA GLY A 38 -1.99 6.68 -1.89
C GLY A 38 -0.64 7.32 -1.58
N GLY A 39 -0.26 8.34 -2.35
CA GLY A 39 0.94 9.14 -2.12
C GLY A 39 0.92 9.87 -0.77
N GLN A 40 -0.21 10.46 -0.38
CA GLN A 40 -0.38 11.08 0.94
C GLN A 40 -0.24 10.06 2.07
N CYS A 41 -0.88 8.89 1.96
CA CYS A 41 -0.73 7.82 2.95
C CYS A 41 0.72 7.37 3.10
N LEU A 42 1.44 7.20 1.99
CA LEU A 42 2.86 6.83 1.99
C LEU A 42 3.74 7.94 2.57
N LEU A 43 3.45 9.20 2.26
CA LEU A 43 4.17 10.35 2.80
C LEU A 43 3.99 10.45 4.32
N ILE A 44 2.75 10.30 4.80
CA ILE A 44 2.45 10.29 6.24
C ILE A 44 3.15 9.10 6.91
N TRP A 45 3.14 7.93 6.29
CA TRP A 45 3.85 6.75 6.81
C TRP A 45 5.36 6.98 6.88
N TYR A 46 5.95 7.58 5.83
CA TYR A 46 7.37 7.92 5.79
C TYR A 46 7.74 8.93 6.88
N ILE A 47 6.97 10.01 7.01
CA ILE A 47 7.18 11.02 8.06
C ILE A 47 7.01 10.37 9.43
N HIS A 48 5.99 9.55 9.63
CA HIS A 48 5.78 8.82 10.88
C HIS A 48 7.01 7.98 11.22
N PHE A 49 7.55 7.22 10.26
CA PHE A 49 8.74 6.40 10.46
C PHE A 49 10.01 7.23 10.73
N ALA A 50 10.21 8.34 10.00
CA ALA A 50 11.36 9.23 10.16
C ALA A 50 11.31 10.03 11.47
N THR A 51 10.12 10.33 11.99
CA THR A 51 9.90 11.07 13.25
C THR A 51 9.81 10.16 14.48
N LEU A 52 9.86 8.83 14.31
CA LEU A 52 9.94 7.90 15.45
C LEU A 52 11.16 8.26 16.30
N LYS A 53 10.93 8.51 17.60
CA LYS A 53 11.99 8.87 18.54
C LYS A 53 13.12 7.83 18.49
N PRO A 54 14.40 8.25 18.51
CA PRO A 54 15.55 7.34 18.44
C PRO A 54 15.55 6.27 19.54
N GLU A 55 14.92 6.54 20.69
CA GLU A 55 14.69 5.56 21.76
C GLU A 55 13.81 4.36 21.34
N GLN A 56 12.76 4.59 20.53
CA GLN A 56 11.86 3.53 20.06
C GLN A 56 12.48 2.69 18.94
N ALA A 57 13.30 3.31 18.09
CA ALA A 57 14.09 2.63 17.07
C ALA A 57 15.12 1.66 17.69
N ARG A 58 15.79 2.06 18.79
CA ARG A 58 16.70 1.19 19.56
C ARG A 58 15.98 -0.03 20.14
N ARG A 59 14.83 0.16 20.81
CA ARG A 59 14.05 -0.95 21.38
C ARG A 59 13.54 -1.94 20.34
N LYS A 60 13.21 -1.50 19.13
CA LYS A 60 12.75 -2.38 18.03
C LYS A 60 13.88 -3.28 17.50
N ASN A 61 15.12 -2.79 17.52
CA ASN A 61 16.32 -3.56 17.14
C ASN A 61 16.75 -4.53 18.26
N ASP A 62 16.65 -4.11 19.51
CA ASP A 62 17.00 -4.95 20.67
C ASP A 62 15.97 -6.08 20.89
N GLY A 63 14.68 -5.80 20.69
CA GLY A 63 13.61 -6.81 20.76
C GLY A 63 13.73 -7.90 19.67
N LYS A 64 14.15 -7.53 18.45
CA LYS A 64 14.43 -8.51 17.38
C LYS A 64 15.65 -9.39 17.69
N LYS A 65 16.71 -8.83 18.28
CA LYS A 65 17.89 -9.61 18.71
C LYS A 65 17.56 -10.59 19.84
N SER A 66 16.74 -10.16 20.82
CA SER A 66 16.30 -11.04 21.90
C SER A 66 15.38 -12.17 21.41
N ALA A 67 14.48 -11.91 20.46
CA ALA A 67 13.61 -12.94 19.89
C ALA A 67 14.41 -14.02 19.10
N VAL A 68 15.46 -13.62 18.37
CA VAL A 68 16.34 -14.55 17.63
C VAL A 68 17.19 -15.42 18.57
N ASN A 69 17.69 -14.86 19.67
CA ASN A 69 18.46 -15.63 20.65
C ASN A 69 17.59 -16.61 21.45
N THR A 70 16.36 -16.22 21.77
CA THR A 70 15.42 -17.09 22.49
C THR A 70 14.89 -18.23 21.59
N ALA A 71 14.75 -17.99 20.29
CA ALA A 71 14.38 -19.03 19.32
C ALA A 71 15.49 -20.05 19.02
N LYS A 72 16.77 -19.69 19.19
CA LYS A 72 17.90 -20.63 19.11
C LYS A 72 18.12 -21.44 20.40
N ALA A 73 17.64 -20.97 21.53
CA ALA A 73 17.65 -21.68 22.80
C ALA A 73 16.36 -22.50 22.96
N GLY A 74 16.24 -23.60 22.18
CA GLY A 74 15.16 -24.57 22.36
C GLY A 74 15.04 -25.06 23.81
N PRO A 75 13.85 -25.52 24.24
CA PRO A 75 13.53 -25.73 25.64
C PRO A 75 14.45 -26.80 26.25
N ARG A 76 15.32 -26.39 27.16
CA ARG A 76 16.12 -27.30 27.98
C ARG A 76 15.15 -27.98 28.95
N ARG A 77 14.63 -29.15 28.54
CA ARG A 77 13.84 -30.07 29.39
C ARG A 77 14.58 -30.25 30.73
N LYS A 78 13.89 -29.92 31.83
CA LYS A 78 14.23 -30.40 33.18
C LYS A 78 13.35 -31.60 33.49
#